data_AF-A0A6B3GG88-F1
#
_entry.id   AF-A0A6B3GG88-F1
#
_cell.length_a   1.000
_cell.length_b   1.000
_cell.length_c   1.000
_cell.angle_alpha   90.00
_cell.angle_beta   90.00
_cell.angle_gamma   90.00
#
_symmetry.space_group_name_H-M   'P 1'
#
loop_
_entity.id
_entity.type
_entity.pdbx_description
1 polymer ?
#
loop_
_entity_poly.entity_id
_entity_poly.type
_entity_poly.pdbx_seq_one_letter_code
_entity_poly.pdbx_strand_id
1 'polypeptide(L)'
;MFLTIGTTGTQERPATDLGFLLHKHPDKAQAFSTSHGSAHVFYPEASAERCTAALLLEVDPVALVRRGKGKGRGGAPDAALAQYV
;
A
#
# COMPACT_ATOMS: atom_id res chain seq x y z
N MET A 1 -1.86 -5.78 2.69
CA MET A 1 -1.97 -4.84 3.85
C MET A 1 -2.65 -3.56 3.37
N PHE A 2 -3.40 -2.87 4.24
CA PHE A 2 -4.21 -1.69 3.86
C PHE A 2 -4.06 -0.55 4.88
N LEU A 3 -3.94 0.68 4.41
CA LEU A 3 -3.87 1.91 5.20
C LEU A 3 -4.73 3.00 4.56
N THR A 4 -5.45 3.77 5.37
CA THR A 4 -6.18 4.96 4.92
C THR A 4 -5.84 6.17 5.77
N ILE A 5 -5.79 7.34 5.14
CA ILE A 5 -5.69 8.64 5.80
C ILE A 5 -6.89 9.46 5.31
N GLY A 6 -7.75 9.84 6.24
CA GLY A 6 -8.95 10.62 5.96
C GLY A 6 -8.89 12.00 6.61
N THR A 7 -9.47 12.99 5.95
CA THR A 7 -9.70 14.33 6.52
C THR A 7 -11.07 14.85 6.10
N THR A 8 -11.56 15.85 6.83
CA THR A 8 -12.79 16.59 6.51
C THR A 8 -12.46 18.06 6.27
N GLY A 9 -13.27 18.74 5.45
CA GLY A 9 -13.03 20.11 5.03
C GLY A 9 -14.27 20.99 5.07
N THR A 10 -14.06 22.28 4.79
CA THR A 10 -15.11 23.27 4.55
C THR A 10 -14.92 23.86 3.15
N GLN A 11 -15.83 24.73 2.69
CA GLN A 11 -15.67 25.37 1.38
C GLN A 11 -14.39 26.22 1.28
N GLU A 12 -13.95 26.84 2.37
CA GLU A 12 -12.74 27.67 2.42
C GLU A 12 -11.46 26.85 2.55
N ARG A 13 -11.55 25.60 3.03
CA ARG A 13 -10.44 24.66 3.21
C ARG A 13 -10.89 23.25 2.79
N PRO A 14 -10.94 22.98 1.48
CA PRO A 14 -11.46 21.72 0.96
C PRO A 14 -10.63 20.52 1.43
N ALA A 15 -11.28 19.40 1.77
CA ALA A 15 -10.60 18.18 2.17
C ALA A 15 -9.68 17.63 1.07
N THR A 16 -9.96 17.95 -0.20
CA THR A 16 -9.12 17.61 -1.36
C THR A 16 -7.71 18.16 -1.28
N ASP A 17 -7.43 19.13 -0.41
CA ASP A 17 -6.07 19.62 -0.13
C ASP A 17 -5.13 18.51 0.36
N LEU A 18 -5.70 17.42 0.90
CA LEU A 18 -4.96 16.19 1.20
C LEU A 18 -4.17 15.66 0.00
N GLY A 19 -4.69 15.82 -1.23
CA GLY A 19 -3.99 15.46 -2.47
C GLY A 19 -2.66 16.19 -2.64
N PHE A 20 -2.65 17.49 -2.36
CA PHE A 20 -1.44 18.30 -2.42
C PHE A 20 -0.44 17.92 -1.32
N LEU A 21 -0.91 17.76 -0.07
CA LEU A 21 -0.06 17.38 1.05
C LEU A 21 0.65 16.03 0.82
N LEU A 22 -0.07 15.04 0.28
CA LEU A 22 0.48 13.71 -0.02
C LEU A 22 1.18 13.63 -1.38
N HIS A 23 1.15 14.71 -2.17
CA HIS A 23 1.68 14.76 -3.52
C HIS A 23 1.11 13.65 -4.41
N LYS A 24 -0.21 13.42 -4.33
CA LYS A 24 -0.96 12.44 -5.13
C LYS A 24 -2.26 13.05 -5.61
N HIS A 25 -2.51 12.96 -6.91
CA HIS A 25 -3.72 13.51 -7.49
C HIS A 25 -4.90 12.55 -7.27
N PRO A 26 -6.07 12.99 -6.76
CA PRO A 26 -7.21 12.12 -6.50
C PRO A 26 -7.69 11.31 -7.70
N ASP A 27 -7.76 11.94 -8.88
CA ASP A 27 -8.19 11.28 -10.13
C ASP A 27 -7.12 10.40 -10.79
N LYS A 28 -5.99 10.15 -10.11
CA LYS A 28 -4.89 9.36 -10.64
C LYS A 28 -4.51 8.25 -9.67
N ALA A 29 -5.09 7.07 -9.88
CA ALA A 29 -4.60 5.85 -9.25
C ALA A 29 -3.16 5.55 -9.73
N GLN A 30 -2.27 5.22 -8.79
CA GLN A 30 -0.86 4.95 -9.09
C GLN A 30 -0.39 3.69 -8.38
N ALA A 31 0.43 2.91 -9.08
CA ALA A 31 1.13 1.76 -8.51
C ALA A 31 2.63 2.05 -8.41
N PHE A 32 3.25 1.62 -7.31
CA PHE A 32 4.67 1.75 -7.02
C PHE A 32 5.26 0.37 -6.75
N SER A 33 6.43 0.09 -7.33
CA SER A 33 7.17 -1.15 -7.02
C SER A 33 7.71 -1.10 -5.60
N THR A 34 7.61 -2.21 -4.88
CA THR A 34 8.26 -2.43 -3.58
C THR A 34 9.26 -3.58 -3.69
N SER A 35 9.97 -3.92 -2.61
CA SER A 35 10.93 -5.02 -2.62
C SER A 35 10.31 -6.38 -2.98
N HIS A 36 9.03 -6.61 -2.65
CA HIS A 36 8.35 -7.90 -2.83
C HIS A 36 6.87 -7.72 -3.19
N GLY A 37 6.58 -6.91 -4.21
CA GLY A 37 5.21 -6.66 -4.69
C GLY A 37 4.98 -5.21 -5.08
N SER A 38 3.72 -4.78 -5.02
CA SER A 38 3.25 -3.45 -5.45
C SER A 38 2.49 -2.73 -4.33
N ALA A 39 2.69 -1.42 -4.23
CA ALA A 39 1.85 -0.55 -3.43
C ALA A 39 0.97 0.31 -4.34
N HIS A 40 -0.34 0.24 -4.19
CA HIS A 40 -1.31 1.06 -4.90
C HIS A 40 -1.72 2.22 -4.03
N VAL A 41 -1.74 3.42 -4.60
CA VAL A 41 -2.25 4.64 -3.97
C VAL A 41 -3.40 5.18 -4.79
N PHE A 42 -4.56 5.37 -4.15
CA PHE A 42 -5.78 5.86 -4.77
C PHE A 42 -6.69 6.57 -3.75
N TYR A 43 -7.69 7.30 -4.24
CA TYR A 43 -8.62 8.06 -3.40
C TYR A 43 -10.02 7.47 -3.51
N PRO A 44 -10.47 6.62 -2.57
CA PRO A 44 -11.85 6.10 -2.59
C PRO A 44 -12.92 7.19 -2.42
N GLU A 45 -12.56 8.35 -1.87
CA GLU A 45 -13.45 9.50 -1.70
C GLU A 45 -12.63 10.79 -1.81
N ALA A 46 -13.10 11.74 -2.62
CA ALA A 46 -12.45 13.03 -2.82
C ALA A 46 -13.50 14.13 -3.11
N SER A 47 -14.14 14.63 -2.07
CA SER A 47 -15.01 15.81 -2.11
C SER A 47 -14.43 16.95 -1.27
N ALA A 48 -15.03 18.15 -1.36
CA ALA A 48 -14.62 19.28 -0.54
C ALA A 48 -14.87 19.04 0.97
N GLU A 49 -15.88 18.24 1.31
CA GLU A 49 -16.29 17.94 2.67
C GLU A 49 -15.48 16.80 3.28
N ARG A 50 -15.07 15.81 2.47
CA ARG A 50 -14.33 14.63 2.92
C ARG A 50 -13.39 14.12 1.84
N CYS A 51 -12.18 13.76 2.24
CA CYS A 51 -11.19 13.18 1.35
C CYS A 51 -10.46 12.06 2.08
N THR A 52 -10.35 10.91 1.43
CA THR A 52 -9.65 9.73 1.95
C THR A 52 -8.66 9.25 0.92
N ALA A 53 -7.38 9.22 1.30
CA ALA A 53 -6.34 8.52 0.55
C ALA A 53 -6.21 7.09 1.08
N ALA A 54 -6.01 6.14 0.19
CA ALA A 54 -5.82 4.73 0.50
C ALA A 54 -4.48 4.23 -0.06
N LEU A 55 -3.78 3.41 0.71
CA LEU A 55 -2.63 2.63 0.30
C LEU A 55 -2.96 1.14 0.46
N LEU A 56 -2.89 0.40 -0.65
CA LEU A 56 -3.03 -1.05 -0.68
C LEU A 56 -1.71 -1.69 -1.07
N LEU A 57 -1.13 -2.46 -0.15
CA LEU A 57 0.06 -3.27 -0.41
C LEU A 57 -0.36 -4.67 -0.86
N GLU A 58 -0.01 -5.00 -2.09
CA GLU A 58 0.00 -6.34 -2.64
C GLU A 58 1.39 -6.96 -2.46
N VAL A 59 1.43 -8.12 -1.85
CA VAL A 59 2.67 -8.85 -1.59
C VAL A 59 2.78 -9.99 -2.60
N ASP A 60 3.95 -10.13 -3.22
CA ASP A 60 4.33 -11.34 -3.95
C ASP A 60 4.99 -12.32 -2.95
N PRO A 61 4.26 -13.35 -2.49
CA PRO A 61 4.78 -14.28 -1.49
C PRO A 61 5.95 -15.11 -2.04
N VAL A 62 6.00 -15.36 -3.35
CA VAL A 62 7.09 -16.15 -3.97
C VAL A 62 8.37 -15.32 -3.98
N ALA A 63 8.30 -14.06 -4.39
CA ALA A 63 9.44 -13.15 -4.36
C ALA A 63 9.94 -12.93 -2.92
N LEU A 64 9.01 -12.79 -1.97
CA LEU A 64 9.31 -12.60 -0.54
C LEU A 64 10.14 -13.77 0.03
N VAL A 65 9.73 -15.01 -0.23
CA VAL A 65 10.40 -16.21 0.28
C VAL A 65 11.75 -16.45 -0.40
N ARG A 66 11.85 -16.25 -1.72
CA ARG A 66 13.07 -16.54 -2.49
C ARG A 66 14.29 -15.74 -2.01
N ARG A 67 14.10 -14.48 -1.59
CA ARG A 67 15.20 -13.65 -1.04
C ARG A 67 15.40 -13.79 0.47
N GLY A 68 14.38 -14.26 1.21
CA GLY A 68 14.50 -14.65 2.62
C GLY A 68 15.50 -15.79 2.88
N LYS A 69 15.77 -16.62 1.86
CA LYS A 69 16.72 -17.76 1.93
C LYS A 69 18.21 -17.38 2.07
N GLY A 70 18.56 -16.09 2.10
CA GLY A 70 19.95 -15.63 2.23
C GLY A 70 20.61 -15.82 3.60
N LYS A 71 19.86 -16.17 4.65
CA LYS A 71 20.41 -16.41 6.00
C LYS A 71 19.61 -17.48 6.76
N GLY A 72 19.95 -18.76 6.62
CA GLY A 72 19.45 -19.78 7.53
C GLY A 72 19.37 -21.19 6.95
N ARG A 73 20.32 -22.01 7.40
CA ARG A 73 20.44 -23.49 7.37
C ARG A 73 19.19 -24.26 6.92
N GLY A 74 19.41 -25.24 6.04
CA GLY A 74 18.42 -26.24 5.64
C GLY A 74 17.73 -26.88 6.84
N GLY A 75 16.43 -26.59 6.98
CA GLY A 75 15.51 -27.27 7.88
C GLY A 75 14.68 -28.29 7.09
N ALA A 76 14.14 -29.28 7.81
CA ALA A 76 13.32 -30.38 7.30
C ALA A 76 12.24 -29.92 6.29
N PRO A 77 11.82 -30.78 5.34
CA PRO A 77 10.92 -30.43 4.23
C PRO A 77 9.65 -29.67 4.65
N ASP A 78 9.07 -29.97 5.81
CA ASP A 78 7.90 -29.26 6.33
C ASP A 78 8.18 -27.79 6.69
N ALA A 79 9.37 -27.47 7.19
CA ALA A 79 9.78 -26.11 7.51
C ALA A 79 10.01 -25.25 6.24
N ALA A 80 10.26 -25.89 5.09
CA ALA A 80 10.42 -25.21 3.80
C ALA A 80 9.07 -24.87 3.14
N LEU A 81 8.03 -25.67 3.38
CA LEU A 81 6.67 -25.42 2.88
C LEU A 81 5.93 -24.36 3.69
N ALA A 82 6.16 -24.31 5.01
CA ALA A 82 5.60 -23.28 5.90
C ALA A 82 6.01 -21.84 5.53
N GLN A 83 6.99 -21.65 4.64
CA GLN A 83 7.42 -20.33 4.20
C GLN A 83 6.49 -19.72 3.14
N TYR A 84 5.65 -20.53 2.47
CA TYR A 84 4.81 -20.09 1.35
C TYR A 84 3.35 -19.79 1.73
N VAL A 85 2.94 -20.03 2.98
CA VAL A 85 1.55 -19.95 3.47
C VAL A 85 1.43 -19.08 4.71
#